data_AF-A0A3P8SHI1-F1
#
_entry.id   AF-A0A3P8SHI1-F1
#
_cell.length_a   1.000
_cell.length_b   1.000
_cell.length_c   1.000
_cell.angle_alpha   90.00
_cell.angle_beta   90.00
_cell.angle_gamma   90.00
#
_symmetry.space_group_name_H-M   'P 1'
#
loop_
_entity.id
_entity.type
_entity.pdbx_description
1 polymer ?
#
loop_
_entity_poly.entity_id
_entity_poly.type
_entity_poly.pdbx_seq_one_letter_code
_entity_poly.pdbx_strand_id
1 'polypeptide(L)'
;NCLLSPLSDGLFHRAIAESGTAAMDSLVSNSPLSATQVNKKFIIFYRYKIKKFTTYFFFDRCVVHFFKPKDAIKRDLMIDEYMGTGEDRVKNRDGLTGLIGDILFNIPVIKVANGHRDAGAAVYLYEYQHPTSFMQKHRPSFVGSDHADEMFIVLGFCFTTTQIVIILESCTEEEEQLSRIVMSYWGNFARTGSPNGDGLVHWPKYGAEEEYLAIGLKEQVVGRGLKKDRSHITFLYPKFFFFNY
;
A
#
# COMPACT_ATOMS: atom_id res chain seq x y z
N ASN A 1 0.07 -18.88 10.95
CA ASN A 1 -0.53 -19.51 9.77
C ASN A 1 -1.43 -18.52 9.04
N CYS A 2 -0.92 -17.88 7.97
CA CYS A 2 -1.82 -17.37 6.93
C CYS A 2 -2.76 -18.52 6.57
N LEU A 3 -4.07 -18.28 6.59
CA LEU A 3 -5.07 -19.26 6.13
C LEU A 3 -4.93 -19.42 4.61
N LEU A 4 -3.88 -20.12 4.20
CA LEU A 4 -3.94 -20.95 3.02
C LEU A 4 -5.11 -21.90 3.26
N SER A 5 -6.03 -21.98 2.31
CA SER A 5 -7.04 -23.03 2.29
C SER A 5 -6.36 -24.38 2.55
N PRO A 6 -6.99 -25.32 3.26
CA PRO A 6 -6.50 -26.70 3.33
C PRO A 6 -6.27 -27.30 1.93
N LEU A 7 -6.99 -26.80 0.91
CA LEU A 7 -6.80 -27.17 -0.50
C LEU A 7 -5.50 -26.63 -1.11
N SER A 8 -4.87 -25.65 -0.47
CA SER A 8 -3.60 -25.04 -0.88
C SER A 8 -2.41 -25.48 -0.05
N ASP A 9 -2.63 -26.39 0.91
CA ASP A 9 -1.57 -27.04 1.66
C ASP A 9 -0.68 -27.85 0.70
N GLY A 10 0.62 -27.60 0.73
CA GLY A 10 1.59 -28.15 -0.23
C GLY A 10 1.52 -27.58 -1.66
N LEU A 11 0.58 -26.69 -2.02
CA LEU A 11 0.49 -26.12 -3.37
C LEU A 11 1.35 -24.86 -3.58
N PHE A 12 1.51 -24.03 -2.54
CA PHE A 12 2.32 -22.81 -2.63
C PHE A 12 3.53 -22.93 -1.72
N HIS A 13 4.72 -23.10 -2.31
CA HIS A 13 5.98 -23.08 -1.56
C HIS A 13 6.57 -21.67 -1.44
N ARG A 14 6.04 -20.72 -2.23
CA ARG A 14 6.46 -19.32 -2.33
C ARG A 14 5.22 -18.50 -2.62
N ALA A 15 5.07 -17.38 -1.92
CA ALA A 15 3.96 -16.46 -2.12
C ALA A 15 4.52 -15.04 -2.22
N ILE A 16 3.89 -14.22 -3.04
CA ILE A 16 4.13 -12.79 -3.08
C ILE A 16 2.85 -12.13 -2.60
N ALA A 17 2.98 -11.23 -1.64
CA ALA A 17 1.87 -10.48 -1.07
C ALA A 17 2.13 -8.99 -1.34
N GLU A 18 1.14 -8.33 -1.91
CA GLU A 18 1.17 -6.91 -2.25
C GLU A 18 0.23 -6.13 -1.34
N SER A 19 0.61 -4.89 -1.03
CA SER A 19 -0.24 -3.95 -0.30
C SER A 19 0.13 -2.52 -0.69
N GLY A 20 -0.85 -1.63 -0.80
CA GLY A 20 -0.62 -0.23 -1.17
C GLY A 20 -1.81 0.66 -0.81
N THR A 21 -1.63 1.97 -0.72
CA THR A 21 -2.69 2.91 -0.30
C THR A 21 -3.48 3.39 -1.51
N ALA A 22 -4.82 3.25 -1.51
CA ALA A 22 -5.66 3.66 -2.64
C ALA A 22 -6.11 5.13 -2.54
N ALA A 23 -5.82 5.95 -3.56
CA ALA A 23 -6.32 7.30 -3.70
C ALA A 23 -7.81 7.23 -4.05
N MET A 24 -8.61 7.96 -3.28
CA MET A 24 -10.06 8.04 -3.47
C MET A 24 -10.46 9.50 -3.57
N ASP A 25 -11.48 9.81 -4.37
CA ASP A 25 -11.98 11.19 -4.62
C ASP A 25 -12.17 12.05 -3.36
N SER A 26 -12.43 11.42 -2.21
CA SER A 26 -12.56 12.08 -0.90
C SER A 26 -11.24 12.33 -0.17
N LEU A 27 -10.20 11.52 -0.41
CA LEU A 27 -8.84 11.63 0.15
C LEU A 27 -7.98 12.61 -0.66
N VAL A 28 -8.25 12.75 -1.97
CA VAL A 28 -7.63 13.75 -2.86
C VAL A 28 -8.42 15.08 -2.94
N SER A 29 -9.45 15.24 -2.10
CA SER A 29 -10.28 16.45 -2.04
C SER A 29 -9.50 17.65 -1.47
N ASN A 30 -9.73 18.83 -2.04
CA ASN A 30 -9.19 20.11 -1.52
C ASN A 30 -9.74 20.49 -0.14
N SER A 31 -10.77 19.81 0.37
CA SER A 31 -11.43 20.07 1.66
C SER A 31 -11.53 18.79 2.51
N PRO A 32 -10.44 18.31 3.14
CA PRO A 32 -10.43 17.06 3.92
C PRO A 32 -11.19 17.17 5.26
N LEU A 33 -11.29 18.38 5.85
CA LEU A 33 -11.96 18.61 7.13
C LEU A 33 -13.48 18.35 7.12
N SER A 34 -14.16 18.60 5.99
CA SER A 34 -15.58 18.26 5.86
C SER A 34 -15.80 16.76 5.72
N ALA A 35 -14.75 16.00 5.40
CA ALA A 35 -14.78 14.54 5.34
C ALA A 35 -14.51 13.89 6.70
N THR A 36 -13.73 14.53 7.57
CA THR A 36 -13.43 14.04 8.93
C THR A 36 -14.49 14.45 9.95
N GLN A 37 -15.22 15.54 9.71
CA GLN A 37 -16.36 15.95 10.53
C GLN A 37 -17.57 15.04 10.25
N VAL A 38 -17.71 14.00 11.07
CA VAL A 38 -18.88 13.09 11.09
C VAL A 38 -20.12 13.88 11.52
N ASN A 39 -20.74 14.58 10.58
CA ASN A 39 -22.11 15.01 10.69
C ASN A 39 -22.94 14.17 9.73
N LYS A 40 -24.22 13.91 10.04
CA LYS A 40 -25.14 13.05 9.24
C LYS A 40 -25.11 13.30 7.71
N LYS A 41 -24.63 14.47 7.27
CA LYS A 41 -24.35 14.81 5.87
C LYS A 41 -23.21 14.02 5.21
N PHE A 42 -22.20 13.53 5.95
CA PHE A 42 -21.10 12.72 5.40
C PHE A 42 -21.62 11.38 4.85
N ILE A 43 -22.49 10.71 5.59
CA ILE A 43 -23.15 9.45 5.18
C ILE A 43 -24.09 9.66 3.99
N ILE A 44 -24.79 10.80 3.94
CA ILE A 44 -25.75 11.13 2.85
C ILE A 44 -25.01 11.59 1.59
N PHE A 45 -23.93 12.36 1.72
CA PHE A 45 -23.11 12.82 0.59
C PHE A 45 -22.40 11.66 -0.11
N TYR A 46 -21.89 10.67 0.66
CA TYR A 46 -21.31 9.44 0.11
C TYR A 46 -22.36 8.57 -0.61
N ARG A 47 -23.60 8.49 -0.09
CA ARG A 47 -24.73 7.79 -0.75
C ARG A 47 -25.09 8.36 -2.12
N TYR A 48 -24.82 9.64 -2.38
CA TYR A 48 -25.31 10.32 -3.59
C TYR A 48 -24.32 10.35 -4.75
N LYS A 49 -22.99 10.33 -4.51
CA LYS A 49 -21.98 10.56 -5.57
C LYS A 49 -21.34 9.31 -6.19
N ILE A 50 -21.32 8.17 -5.50
CA ILE A 50 -20.71 6.94 -6.02
C ILE A 50 -21.81 6.00 -6.53
N LYS A 51 -22.23 6.20 -7.79
CA LYS A 51 -23.12 5.32 -8.54
C LYS A 51 -22.36 4.29 -9.42
N LYS A 52 -21.11 3.94 -9.09
CA LYS A 52 -20.39 2.85 -9.76
C LYS A 52 -20.07 1.72 -8.77
N PHE A 53 -20.48 0.54 -9.17
CA PHE A 53 -20.83 -0.63 -8.37
C PHE A 53 -19.61 -1.54 -8.21
N THR A 54 -19.11 -1.71 -6.96
CA THR A 54 -18.33 -2.86 -6.38
C THR A 54 -17.39 -2.42 -5.23
N THR A 55 -16.82 -1.22 -5.24
CA THR A 55 -15.92 -0.68 -4.19
C THR A 55 -16.60 -0.28 -2.87
N TYR A 56 -17.93 -0.21 -2.87
CA TYR A 56 -18.76 0.31 -1.76
C TYR A 56 -18.73 -0.57 -0.50
N PHE A 57 -18.65 -1.90 -0.64
CA PHE A 57 -18.85 -2.83 0.47
C PHE A 57 -17.64 -3.01 1.37
N PHE A 58 -16.43 -2.87 0.82
CA PHE A 58 -15.19 -3.03 1.56
C PHE A 58 -14.86 -1.78 2.39
N PHE A 59 -15.07 -0.59 1.81
CA PHE A 59 -14.67 0.68 2.43
C PHE A 59 -15.56 1.11 3.61
N ASP A 60 -16.89 0.96 3.48
CA ASP A 60 -17.85 1.33 4.53
C ASP A 60 -17.69 0.45 5.79
N ARG A 61 -17.21 -0.78 5.63
CA ARG A 61 -17.02 -1.71 6.75
C ARG A 61 -15.67 -1.55 7.45
N CYS A 62 -14.61 -1.26 6.70
CA CYS A 62 -13.26 -1.16 7.25
C CYS A 62 -12.95 0.24 7.77
N VAL A 63 -13.16 1.30 6.98
CA VAL A 63 -12.76 2.66 7.39
C VAL A 63 -13.69 3.22 8.45
N VAL A 64 -15.01 3.11 8.27
CA VAL A 64 -16.00 3.60 9.26
C VAL A 64 -15.87 2.86 10.58
N HIS A 65 -15.31 1.64 10.60
CA HIS A 65 -15.02 0.91 11.84
C HIS A 65 -14.06 1.67 12.76
N PHE A 66 -13.01 2.27 12.19
CA PHE A 66 -11.99 3.01 12.95
C PHE A 66 -12.49 4.39 13.44
N PHE A 67 -13.59 4.89 12.89
CA PHE A 67 -14.16 6.20 13.23
C PHE A 67 -15.49 6.10 14.00
N LYS A 68 -15.77 4.94 14.62
CA LYS A 68 -17.00 4.78 15.41
C LYS A 68 -16.97 5.65 16.68
N PRO A 69 -18.13 6.19 17.12
CA PRO A 69 -18.19 7.08 18.28
C PRO A 69 -17.63 6.48 19.58
N LYS A 70 -17.75 5.17 19.74
CA LYS A 70 -17.25 4.43 20.92
C LYS A 70 -15.71 4.37 21.01
N ASP A 71 -15.00 4.68 19.92
CA ASP A 71 -13.54 4.65 19.82
C ASP A 71 -12.95 6.08 19.77
N ALA A 72 -13.70 7.09 20.25
CA ALA A 72 -13.33 8.51 20.18
C ALA A 72 -11.91 8.82 20.69
N ILE A 73 -11.49 8.24 21.82
CA ILE A 73 -10.15 8.44 22.38
C ILE A 73 -9.06 7.94 21.41
N LYS A 74 -9.25 6.77 20.79
CA LYS A 74 -8.30 6.21 19.83
C LYS A 74 -8.24 7.03 18.56
N ARG A 75 -9.41 7.47 18.09
CA ARG A 75 -9.52 8.37 16.94
C ARG A 75 -8.77 9.67 17.19
N ASP A 76 -8.96 10.29 18.34
CA ASP A 76 -8.36 11.59 18.64
C ASP A 76 -6.83 11.48 18.76
N LEU A 77 -6.32 10.39 19.34
CA LEU A 77 -4.88 10.08 19.32
C LEU A 77 -4.33 9.93 17.90
N MET A 78 -5.02 9.20 17.03
CA MET A 78 -4.60 9.04 15.63
C MET A 78 -4.67 10.36 14.85
N ILE A 79 -5.69 11.19 15.08
CA ILE A 79 -5.80 12.50 14.45
C ILE A 79 -4.65 13.41 14.91
N ASP A 80 -4.35 13.44 16.21
CA ASP A 80 -3.26 14.25 16.73
C ASP A 80 -1.90 13.82 16.15
N GLU A 81 -1.63 12.52 16.11
CA GLU A 81 -0.39 11.98 15.56
C GLU A 81 -0.22 12.27 14.06
N TYR A 82 -1.25 12.10 13.25
CA TYR A 82 -1.15 12.24 11.79
C TYR A 82 -1.44 13.64 11.26
N MET A 83 -2.30 14.40 11.92
CA MET A 83 -2.83 15.68 11.43
C MET A 83 -2.49 16.84 12.38
N GLY A 84 -2.17 16.56 13.65
CA GLY A 84 -1.90 17.57 14.67
C GLY A 84 -3.13 18.44 14.96
N THR A 85 -2.95 19.76 14.95
CA THR A 85 -4.00 20.74 15.31
C THR A 85 -5.18 20.80 14.33
N GLY A 86 -5.04 20.24 13.13
CA GLY A 86 -6.09 20.29 12.13
C GLY A 86 -6.19 21.62 11.36
N GLU A 87 -5.31 22.59 11.62
CA GLU A 87 -5.37 23.93 10.99
C GLU A 87 -4.83 23.94 9.56
N ASP A 88 -3.84 23.09 9.28
CA ASP A 88 -3.20 22.98 7.97
C ASP A 88 -3.92 21.94 7.09
N ARG A 89 -4.57 22.42 6.03
CA ARG A 89 -5.33 21.59 5.09
C ARG A 89 -4.47 20.56 4.36
N VAL A 90 -3.23 20.88 4.03
CA VAL A 90 -2.30 19.98 3.32
C VAL A 90 -1.83 18.90 4.28
N LYS A 91 -1.39 19.29 5.48
CA LYS A 91 -1.04 18.35 6.55
C LYS A 91 -2.19 17.40 6.88
N ASN A 92 -3.43 17.91 6.93
CA ASN A 92 -4.61 17.07 7.19
C ASN A 92 -4.86 16.05 6.08
N ARG A 93 -4.74 16.45 4.81
CA ARG A 93 -4.91 15.57 3.66
C ARG A 93 -3.87 14.45 3.67
N ASP A 94 -2.60 14.81 3.84
CA ASP A 94 -1.47 13.89 3.79
C ASP A 94 -1.45 12.99 5.02
N GLY A 95 -1.77 13.55 6.20
CA GLY A 95 -1.96 12.82 7.45
C GLY A 95 -3.08 11.80 7.38
N LEU A 96 -4.26 12.18 6.87
CA LEU A 96 -5.37 11.25 6.69
C LEU A 96 -5.04 10.12 5.70
N THR A 97 -4.36 10.47 4.60
CA THR A 97 -3.92 9.47 3.61
C THR A 97 -2.91 8.50 4.21
N GLY A 98 -1.93 9.02 4.96
CA GLY A 98 -0.95 8.20 5.68
C GLY A 98 -1.60 7.30 6.73
N LEU A 99 -2.57 7.81 7.49
CA LEU A 99 -3.29 7.04 8.52
C LEU A 99 -4.02 5.85 7.92
N ILE A 100 -4.76 6.09 6.83
CA ILE A 100 -5.51 5.03 6.15
C ILE A 100 -4.56 4.02 5.50
N GLY A 101 -3.49 4.49 4.88
CA GLY A 101 -2.45 3.64 4.29
C GLY A 101 -1.76 2.74 5.32
N ASP A 102 -1.37 3.31 6.45
CA ASP A 102 -0.71 2.57 7.53
C ASP A 102 -1.64 1.53 8.15
N ILE A 103 -2.91 1.89 8.41
CA ILE A 103 -3.88 0.98 9.04
C ILE A 103 -4.31 -0.17 8.10
N LEU A 104 -4.57 0.13 6.82
CA LEU A 104 -5.11 -0.86 5.91
C LEU A 104 -4.03 -1.74 5.25
N PHE A 105 -2.82 -1.22 5.08
CA PHE A 105 -1.82 -1.85 4.21
C PHE A 105 -0.45 -2.02 4.87
N ASN A 106 0.22 -0.92 5.24
CA ASN A 106 1.63 -0.98 5.64
C ASN A 106 1.84 -1.78 6.93
N ILE A 107 1.11 -1.44 8.00
CA ILE A 107 1.27 -2.11 9.30
C ILE A 107 0.85 -3.59 9.22
N PRO A 108 -0.28 -3.97 8.61
CA PRO A 108 -0.63 -5.38 8.42
C PRO A 108 0.45 -6.17 7.69
N VAL A 109 1.02 -5.64 6.60
CA VAL A 109 2.08 -6.33 5.85
C VAL A 109 3.36 -6.50 6.67
N ILE A 110 3.78 -5.47 7.42
CA ILE A 110 4.94 -5.60 8.32
C ILE A 110 4.70 -6.70 9.36
N LYS A 111 3.50 -6.82 9.93
CA LYS A 111 3.18 -7.90 10.88
C LYS A 111 3.18 -9.27 10.23
N VAL A 112 2.67 -9.39 9.00
CA VAL A 112 2.72 -10.64 8.22
C VAL A 112 4.17 -11.02 7.90
N ALA A 113 5.01 -10.05 7.51
CA ALA A 113 6.43 -10.24 7.23
C ALA A 113 7.19 -10.71 8.49
N ASN A 114 6.96 -10.05 9.63
CA ASN A 114 7.50 -10.46 10.93
C ASN A 114 7.08 -11.89 11.28
N GLY A 115 5.78 -12.21 11.17
CA GLY A 115 5.28 -13.55 11.46
C GLY A 115 5.89 -14.65 10.59
N HIS A 116 6.12 -14.39 9.30
CA HIS A 116 6.79 -15.33 8.40
C HIS A 116 8.29 -15.46 8.71
N ARG A 117 8.97 -14.34 8.97
CA ARG A 117 10.38 -14.32 9.38
C ARG A 117 10.58 -15.13 10.66
N ASP A 118 9.75 -14.91 11.67
CA ASP A 118 9.86 -15.55 12.99
C ASP A 118 9.53 -17.05 12.91
N ALA A 119 8.73 -17.47 11.93
CA ALA A 119 8.50 -18.86 11.59
C ALA A 119 9.65 -19.51 10.78
N GLY A 120 10.73 -18.78 10.50
CA GLY A 120 11.92 -19.26 9.78
C GLY A 120 11.83 -19.16 8.26
N ALA A 121 10.76 -18.58 7.70
CA ALA A 121 10.61 -18.43 6.26
C ALA A 121 11.59 -17.40 5.68
N ALA A 122 11.91 -17.52 4.39
CA ALA A 122 12.59 -16.46 3.68
C ALA A 122 11.61 -15.37 3.25
N VAL A 123 11.83 -14.15 3.74
CA VAL A 123 10.96 -13.00 3.49
C VAL A 123 11.80 -11.91 2.82
N TYR A 124 11.20 -11.23 1.84
CA TYR A 124 11.76 -10.06 1.18
C TYR A 124 10.67 -8.99 1.15
N LEU A 125 10.97 -7.80 1.65
CA LEU A 125 10.02 -6.69 1.75
C LEU A 125 10.46 -5.56 0.82
N TYR A 126 9.51 -4.93 0.13
CA TYR A 126 9.75 -3.70 -0.64
C TYR A 126 8.70 -2.63 -0.38
N GLU A 127 9.06 -1.38 -0.66
CA GLU A 127 8.15 -0.25 -0.78
C GLU A 127 8.32 0.32 -2.19
N TYR A 128 7.26 0.29 -3.00
CA TYR A 128 7.27 0.87 -4.34
C TYR A 128 6.90 2.36 -4.28
N GLN A 129 7.69 3.20 -4.96
CA GLN A 129 7.65 4.66 -4.76
C GLN A 129 7.50 5.45 -6.06
N HIS A 130 7.27 4.79 -7.20
CA HIS A 130 7.19 5.46 -8.50
C HIS A 130 5.75 5.52 -9.05
N PRO A 131 5.13 6.71 -9.14
CA PRO A 131 3.88 6.86 -9.86
C PRO A 131 4.10 6.77 -11.38
N THR A 132 3.55 5.75 -12.05
CA THR A 132 3.72 5.62 -13.51
C THR A 132 3.11 6.81 -14.25
N SER A 133 3.83 7.30 -15.27
CA SER A 133 3.55 8.55 -15.98
C SER A 133 2.13 8.63 -16.54
N PHE A 134 1.63 7.55 -17.15
CA PHE A 134 0.28 7.49 -17.69
C PHE A 134 -0.79 7.52 -16.58
N MET A 135 -0.56 6.90 -15.43
CA MET A 135 -1.48 6.98 -14.28
C MET A 135 -1.47 8.37 -13.66
N GLN A 136 -0.29 8.98 -13.56
CA GLN A 136 -0.11 10.29 -12.94
C GLN A 136 -0.88 11.39 -13.66
N LYS A 137 -1.08 11.28 -14.99
CA LYS A 137 -1.90 12.22 -15.78
C LYS A 137 -3.38 12.23 -15.39
N HIS A 138 -3.86 11.16 -14.76
CA HIS A 138 -5.26 10.99 -14.39
C HIS A 138 -5.54 11.26 -12.90
N ARG A 139 -4.55 11.75 -12.14
CA ARG A 139 -4.69 12.07 -10.72
C ARG A 139 -3.92 13.34 -10.33
N PRO A 140 -4.22 13.95 -9.17
CA PRO A 140 -3.50 15.15 -8.74
C PRO A 140 -2.00 14.91 -8.56
N SER A 141 -1.18 15.92 -8.88
CA SER A 141 0.29 15.83 -8.86
C SER A 141 0.91 15.49 -7.49
N PHE A 142 0.19 15.76 -6.40
CA PHE A 142 0.65 15.43 -5.05
C PHE A 142 0.44 13.95 -4.67
N VAL A 143 -0.33 13.20 -5.47
CA VAL A 143 -0.49 11.76 -5.27
C VAL A 143 0.77 11.10 -5.80
N GLY A 144 1.52 10.46 -4.90
CA GLY A 144 2.67 9.62 -5.24
C GLY A 144 2.23 8.28 -5.82
N SER A 145 2.96 7.20 -5.51
CA SER A 145 2.53 5.86 -5.88
C SER A 145 1.26 5.47 -5.14
N ASP A 146 0.28 5.04 -5.92
CA ASP A 146 -1.06 4.64 -5.49
C ASP A 146 -1.19 3.11 -5.49
N HIS A 147 -2.26 2.61 -4.88
CA HIS A 147 -2.55 1.18 -4.80
C HIS A 147 -2.59 0.54 -6.19
N ALA A 148 -1.83 -0.54 -6.34
CA ALA A 148 -1.68 -1.33 -7.56
C ALA A 148 -0.92 -0.63 -8.72
N ASP A 149 -0.32 0.54 -8.49
CA ASP A 149 0.53 1.18 -9.51
C ASP A 149 1.74 0.29 -9.88
N GLU A 150 2.29 -0.46 -8.94
CA GLU A 150 3.41 -1.36 -9.17
C GLU A 150 3.05 -2.47 -10.17
N MET A 151 1.78 -2.86 -10.24
CA MET A 151 1.31 -3.96 -11.08
C MET A 151 1.59 -3.71 -12.56
N PHE A 152 1.51 -2.47 -13.01
CA PHE A 152 1.83 -2.11 -14.41
C PHE A 152 3.30 -2.36 -14.73
N ILE A 153 4.18 -2.07 -13.78
CA ILE A 153 5.62 -2.28 -13.89
C ILE A 153 5.97 -3.77 -13.75
N VAL A 154 5.35 -4.47 -12.79
CA VAL A 154 5.55 -5.91 -12.53
C VAL A 154 5.08 -6.77 -13.70
N LEU A 155 3.94 -6.46 -14.32
CA LEU A 155 3.40 -7.21 -15.46
C LEU A 155 3.97 -6.80 -16.82
N GLY A 156 4.90 -5.85 -16.85
CA GLY A 156 5.58 -5.46 -18.08
C GLY A 156 4.69 -4.69 -19.07
N PHE A 157 3.74 -3.88 -18.58
CA PHE A 157 2.82 -3.14 -19.45
C PHE A 157 3.54 -2.21 -20.43
N CYS A 158 4.71 -1.71 -20.05
CA CYS A 158 5.58 -0.90 -20.91
C CYS A 158 6.05 -1.64 -22.18
N PHE A 159 5.93 -2.98 -22.25
CA PHE A 159 6.34 -3.79 -23.41
C PHE A 159 5.15 -4.38 -24.19
N THR A 160 3.93 -3.96 -23.87
CA THR A 160 2.73 -4.47 -24.54
C THR A 160 2.56 -3.91 -25.95
N THR A 161 1.84 -4.64 -26.81
CA THR A 161 1.65 -4.28 -28.22
C THR A 161 0.55 -3.22 -28.40
N THR A 162 0.42 -2.73 -29.64
CA THR A 162 -0.39 -1.56 -30.04
C THR A 162 -1.82 -1.51 -29.49
N GLN A 163 -2.48 -2.64 -29.25
CA GLN A 163 -3.87 -2.65 -28.74
C GLN A 163 -3.99 -2.11 -27.31
N ILE A 164 -3.00 -2.37 -26.45
CA ILE A 164 -2.95 -1.85 -25.07
C ILE A 164 -2.35 -0.44 -25.08
N VAL A 165 -1.36 -0.16 -25.94
CA VAL A 165 -0.78 1.19 -26.10
C VAL A 165 -1.82 2.23 -26.57
N ILE A 166 -2.85 1.83 -27.31
CA ILE A 166 -3.96 2.72 -27.66
C ILE A 166 -4.77 3.16 -26.42
N ILE A 167 -4.78 2.32 -25.37
CA ILE A 167 -5.53 2.55 -24.13
C ILE A 167 -4.65 3.19 -23.05
N LEU A 168 -3.36 2.83 -23.03
CA LEU A 168 -2.35 3.29 -22.09
C LEU A 168 -1.22 3.95 -22.87
N GLU A 169 -0.96 5.23 -22.63
CA GLU A 169 0.17 5.92 -23.27
C GLU A 169 1.50 5.20 -23.02
N SER A 170 2.48 5.42 -23.91
CA SER A 170 3.81 4.81 -23.81
C SER A 170 4.54 5.22 -22.53
N CYS A 171 5.18 4.23 -21.89
CA CYS A 171 6.12 4.46 -20.79
C CYS A 171 7.33 5.29 -21.23
N THR A 172 7.99 5.96 -20.29
CA THR A 172 9.31 6.57 -20.56
C THR A 172 10.42 5.51 -20.60
N GLU A 173 11.58 5.85 -21.14
CA GLU A 173 12.75 4.95 -21.15
C GLU A 173 13.15 4.52 -19.72
N GLU A 174 13.07 5.43 -18.75
CA GLU A 174 13.34 5.10 -17.34
C GLU A 174 12.29 4.14 -16.77
N GLU A 175 11.03 4.26 -17.16
CA GLU A 175 9.95 3.36 -16.73
C GLU A 175 10.07 1.97 -17.36
N GLU A 176 10.51 1.89 -18.62
CA GLU A 176 10.89 0.63 -19.25
C GLU A 176 12.05 -0.03 -18.49
N GLN A 177 13.09 0.73 -18.16
CA GLN A 177 14.22 0.21 -17.38
C GLN A 177 13.76 -0.28 -16.00
N LEU A 178 12.93 0.50 -15.30
CA LEU A 178 12.33 0.12 -14.03
C LEU A 178 11.53 -1.18 -14.15
N SER A 179 10.71 -1.33 -15.20
CA SER A 179 9.93 -2.54 -15.44
C SER A 179 10.82 -3.75 -15.67
N ARG A 180 11.92 -3.63 -16.43
CA ARG A 180 12.90 -4.73 -16.58
C ARG A 180 13.51 -5.14 -15.25
N ILE A 181 13.87 -4.18 -14.40
CA ILE A 181 14.44 -4.42 -13.07
C ILE A 181 13.44 -5.16 -12.18
N VAL A 182 12.21 -4.66 -12.07
CA VAL A 182 11.18 -5.24 -11.20
C VAL A 182 10.75 -6.63 -11.69
N MET A 183 10.53 -6.80 -12.99
CA MET A 183 10.26 -8.13 -13.58
C MET A 183 11.41 -9.11 -13.32
N SER A 184 12.66 -8.65 -13.33
CA SER A 184 13.81 -9.49 -13.00
C SER A 184 13.79 -9.94 -11.54
N TYR A 185 13.51 -9.03 -10.59
CA TYR A 185 13.34 -9.41 -9.18
C TYR A 185 12.23 -10.45 -8.99
N TRP A 186 11.06 -10.21 -9.59
CA TRP A 186 9.91 -11.11 -9.48
C TRP A 186 10.16 -12.47 -10.14
N GLY A 187 10.74 -12.48 -11.34
CA GLY A 187 11.11 -13.70 -12.05
C GLY A 187 12.19 -14.51 -11.31
N ASN A 188 13.18 -13.84 -10.73
CA ASN A 188 14.21 -14.49 -9.90
C ASN A 188 13.61 -15.11 -8.65
N PHE A 189 12.71 -14.40 -7.96
CA PHE A 189 12.05 -14.92 -6.77
C PHE A 189 11.17 -16.13 -7.11
N ALA A 190 10.38 -16.06 -8.18
CA ALA A 190 9.58 -17.17 -8.65
C ALA A 190 10.45 -18.41 -8.93
N ARG A 191 11.56 -18.23 -9.65
CA ARG A 191 12.49 -19.30 -10.03
C ARG A 191 13.28 -19.88 -8.85
N THR A 192 13.84 -19.03 -7.99
CA THR A 192 14.87 -19.45 -7.02
C THR A 192 14.48 -19.29 -5.55
N GLY A 193 13.47 -18.46 -5.25
CA GLY A 193 13.12 -18.06 -3.89
C GLY A 193 13.95 -16.89 -3.36
N SER A 194 14.84 -16.32 -4.17
CA SER A 194 15.54 -15.06 -3.93
C SER A 194 15.28 -14.11 -5.10
N PRO A 195 14.98 -12.83 -4.87
CA PRO A 195 14.79 -11.86 -5.94
C PRO A 195 16.12 -11.46 -6.62
N ASN A 196 17.26 -11.75 -5.98
CA ASN A 196 18.57 -11.29 -6.45
C ASN A 196 19.03 -11.96 -7.75
N GLY A 197 19.83 -11.24 -8.53
CA GLY A 197 20.47 -11.71 -9.75
C GLY A 197 21.50 -10.70 -10.27
N ASP A 198 22.25 -11.08 -11.30
CA ASP A 198 23.32 -10.24 -11.86
C ASP A 198 22.78 -8.90 -12.37
N GLY A 199 23.51 -7.82 -12.07
CA GLY A 199 23.14 -6.46 -12.50
C GLY A 199 22.02 -5.80 -11.71
N LEU A 200 21.46 -6.46 -10.70
CA LEU A 200 20.45 -5.89 -9.81
C LEU A 200 21.08 -5.37 -8.52
N VAL A 201 20.49 -4.32 -7.93
CA VAL A 201 20.82 -3.92 -6.56
C VAL A 201 20.48 -5.08 -5.63
N HIS A 202 21.34 -5.31 -4.64
CA HIS A 202 21.08 -6.37 -3.67
C HIS A 202 19.81 -6.08 -2.87
N TRP A 203 18.84 -6.99 -2.96
CA TRP A 203 17.63 -6.98 -2.15
C TRP A 203 17.85 -7.88 -0.92
N PRO A 204 18.00 -7.29 0.27
CA PRO A 204 18.29 -8.03 1.49
C PRO A 204 17.10 -8.89 1.90
N LYS A 205 17.41 -10.04 2.52
CA LYS A 205 16.42 -10.86 3.20
C LYS A 205 15.91 -10.10 4.43
N TYR A 206 14.60 -9.95 4.55
CA TYR A 206 13.96 -9.33 5.71
C TYR A 206 14.25 -10.15 6.97
N GLY A 207 14.97 -9.53 7.91
CA GLY A 207 15.54 -10.19 9.08
C GLY A 207 15.40 -9.35 10.36
N ALA A 208 16.35 -9.53 11.29
CA ALA A 208 16.39 -8.77 12.55
C ALA A 208 16.64 -7.27 12.32
N GLU A 209 17.38 -6.93 11.27
CA GLU A 209 17.65 -5.54 10.88
C GLU A 209 16.46 -4.86 10.18
N GLU A 210 15.37 -5.61 9.91
CA GLU A 210 14.14 -5.12 9.26
C GLU A 210 14.42 -4.38 7.94
N GLU A 211 15.42 -4.86 7.19
CA GLU A 211 15.84 -4.30 5.92
C GLU A 211 14.81 -4.59 4.81
N TYR A 212 14.53 -3.58 4.00
CA TYR A 212 13.61 -3.66 2.86
C TYR A 212 14.19 -2.91 1.66
N LEU A 213 13.67 -3.18 0.46
CA LEU A 213 14.07 -2.47 -0.75
C LEU A 213 13.06 -1.36 -1.07
N ALA A 214 13.48 -0.11 -1.03
CA ALA A 214 12.72 1.00 -1.60
C ALA A 214 12.96 1.02 -3.12
N ILE A 215 11.89 0.91 -3.91
CA ILE A 215 11.94 0.84 -5.36
C ILE A 215 11.44 2.15 -5.94
N GLY A 216 12.38 3.04 -6.30
CA GLY A 216 12.11 4.27 -7.04
C GLY A 216 12.44 4.13 -8.53
N LEU A 217 12.12 5.17 -9.30
CA LEU A 217 12.32 5.20 -10.76
C LEU A 217 13.78 5.00 -11.17
N LYS A 218 14.70 5.74 -10.54
CA LYS A 218 16.12 5.77 -10.92
C LYS A 218 16.99 4.87 -10.06
N GLU A 219 16.58 4.63 -8.82
CA GLU A 219 17.41 3.94 -7.83
C GLU A 219 16.56 2.96 -7.02
N GLN A 220 17.18 1.85 -6.65
CA GLN A 220 16.67 0.94 -5.64
C GLN A 220 17.59 1.03 -4.43
N VAL A 221 17.03 1.36 -3.28
CA VAL A 221 17.79 1.71 -2.08
C VAL A 221 17.37 0.81 -0.93
N VAL A 222 18.35 0.29 -0.18
CA VAL A 222 18.06 -0.49 1.03
C VAL A 222 17.66 0.46 2.16
N GLY A 223 16.43 0.30 2.65
CA GLY A 223 15.92 0.96 3.85
C GLY A 223 15.88 0.01 5.04
N ARG A 224 15.64 0.56 6.24
CA ARG A 224 15.47 -0.20 7.49
C ARG A 224 14.26 0.29 8.27
N GLY A 225 13.53 -0.65 8.87
CA GLY A 225 12.45 -0.33 9.79
C GLY A 225 11.30 0.44 9.12
N LEU A 226 10.74 -0.11 8.03
CA LEU A 226 9.59 0.48 7.34
C LEU A 226 8.46 0.80 8.34
N LYS A 227 8.06 2.07 8.44
CA LYS A 227 7.02 2.58 9.37
C LYS A 227 7.22 2.20 10.85
N LYS A 228 8.45 1.96 11.29
CA LYS A 228 8.75 1.49 12.66
C LYS A 228 8.30 2.47 13.74
N ASP A 229 8.43 3.76 13.45
CA ASP A 229 7.98 4.89 14.29
C ASP A 229 6.46 4.92 14.54
N ARG A 230 5.68 4.17 13.76
CA ARG A 230 4.21 4.12 13.80
C ARG A 230 3.65 2.76 14.21
N SER A 231 4.53 1.85 14.60
CA SER A 231 4.15 0.47 14.96
C SER A 231 3.22 0.40 16.19
N HIS A 232 3.24 1.41 17.06
CA HIS A 232 2.38 1.48 18.26
C HIS A 232 0.90 1.63 17.94
N ILE A 233 0.52 2.05 16.73
CA ILE A 233 -0.89 2.13 16.28
C ILE A 233 -1.57 0.75 16.37
N THR A 234 -0.80 -0.33 16.27
CA THR A 234 -1.31 -1.70 16.45
C THR A 234 -1.96 -1.92 17.82
N PHE A 235 -1.54 -1.21 18.86
CA PHE A 235 -2.13 -1.30 20.20
C PHE A 235 -3.51 -0.64 20.28
N LEU A 236 -3.83 0.30 19.37
CA LEU A 236 -5.14 0.95 19.33
C LEU A 236 -6.21 0.01 18.77
N TYR A 237 -5.85 -0.87 17.83
CA TYR A 237 -6.76 -1.80 17.16
C TYR A 237 -6.24 -3.24 17.10
N PRO A 238 -5.97 -3.89 18.25
CA PRO A 238 -5.38 -5.22 18.28
C PRO A 238 -6.23 -6.24 17.51
N LYS A 239 -7.56 -6.20 17.64
CA LYS A 239 -8.46 -7.14 16.94
C LYS A 239 -8.46 -7.02 15.41
N PHE A 240 -7.92 -5.93 14.85
CA PHE A 240 -7.85 -5.71 13.41
C PHE A 240 -6.49 -6.16 12.84
N PHE A 241 -5.43 -6.06 13.65
CA PHE A 241 -4.06 -6.45 13.28
C PHE A 241 -3.65 -7.83 13.80
N PHE A 242 -4.49 -8.46 14.60
CA PHE A 242 -4.35 -9.85 15.01
C PHE A 242 -5.52 -10.60 14.39
N PHE A 243 -5.25 -11.39 13.36
CA PHE A 243 -6.12 -12.53 13.08
C PHE A 243 -6.11 -13.35 14.35
N ASN A 244 -7.23 -13.39 15.08
CA ASN A 244 -7.36 -14.28 16.22
C ASN A 244 -7.07 -15.69 15.71
N TYR A 245 -6.02 -16.28 16.25
CA TYR A 245 -5.80 -17.72 16.21
C TYR A 245 -6.76 -18.40 17.19
#